data_AF-A0A7D9HC02-F1
#
_entry.id   AF-A0A7D9HC02-F1
#
_cell.length_a   1.000
_cell.length_b   1.000
_cell.length_c   1.000
_cell.angle_alpha   90.00
_cell.angle_beta   90.00
_cell.angle_gamma   90.00
#
_symmetry.space_group_name_H-M   'P 1'
#
loop_
_entity.id
_entity.type
_entity.pdbx_description
1 polymer ?
#
loop_
_entity_poly.entity_id
_entity_poly.type
_entity_poly.pdbx_seq_one_letter_code
_entity_poly.pdbx_strand_id
1 'polypeptide(L)'
;MATDSDISNILKKLNMGYLVENFIPEKITPNIMGILSSHDLQCLGVRCRNEMVLLRNECVNYGCQPPTKIYHEAGAPKYDLPKNVTEELLLDGFSIKEISLLLSVSYGFIRFEKAHIFNNT
;
A
#
# COMPACT_ATOMS: atom_id res chain seq x y z
N MET A 1 -9.64 -13.41 -6.89
CA MET A 1 -9.38 -12.11 -7.53
C MET A 1 -10.22 -11.10 -6.78
N ALA A 2 -9.61 -10.07 -6.18
CA ALA A 2 -10.38 -8.99 -5.58
C ALA A 2 -11.07 -8.18 -6.69
N THR A 3 -12.32 -7.79 -6.47
CA THR A 3 -13.23 -7.19 -7.46
C THR A 3 -13.70 -5.82 -6.99
N ASP A 4 -14.37 -5.07 -7.87
CA ASP A 4 -14.99 -3.77 -7.55
C ASP A 4 -16.02 -3.87 -6.41
N SER A 5 -16.61 -5.05 -6.22
CA SER A 5 -17.47 -5.35 -5.07
C SER A 5 -16.70 -5.26 -3.74
N ASP A 6 -15.43 -5.68 -3.72
CA ASP A 6 -14.63 -5.76 -2.50
C ASP A 6 -14.24 -4.37 -1.99
N ILE A 7 -13.81 -3.46 -2.89
CA ILE A 7 -13.50 -2.08 -2.49
C ILE A 7 -14.75 -1.31 -2.03
N SER A 8 -15.92 -1.58 -2.63
CA SER A 8 -17.19 -0.97 -2.22
C SER A 8 -17.56 -1.39 -0.80
N ASN A 9 -17.38 -2.67 -0.47
CA ASN A 9 -17.65 -3.20 0.86
C ASN A 9 -16.70 -2.62 1.92
N ILE A 10 -15.41 -2.47 1.58
CA ILE A 10 -14.41 -1.84 2.47
C ILE A 10 -14.77 -0.38 2.75
N LEU A 11 -15.07 0.38 1.71
CA LEU A 11 -15.47 1.78 1.84
C LEU A 11 -16.73 1.93 2.69
N LYS A 12 -17.74 1.10 2.48
CA LYS A 12 -18.96 1.08 3.32
C LYS A 12 -18.65 0.72 4.77
N LYS A 13 -17.80 -0.28 5.01
CA LYS A 13 -17.39 -0.71 6.36
C LYS A 13 -16.68 0.41 7.13
N LEU A 14 -15.91 1.25 6.44
CA LEU A 14 -15.17 2.37 7.03
C LEU A 14 -15.96 3.68 7.11
N ASN A 15 -17.28 3.66 6.83
CA ASN A 15 -18.13 4.85 6.72
C ASN A 15 -17.67 5.85 5.62
N MET A 16 -16.97 5.34 4.60
CA MET A 16 -16.48 6.09 3.44
C MET A 16 -17.26 5.73 2.17
N GLY A 17 -18.51 5.26 2.30
CA GLY A 17 -19.33 4.80 1.16
C GLY A 17 -19.54 5.85 0.07
N TYR A 18 -19.42 7.15 0.41
CA TYR A 18 -19.49 8.25 -0.55
C TYR A 18 -18.33 8.26 -1.57
N LEU A 19 -17.21 7.59 -1.26
CA LEU A 19 -16.06 7.49 -2.17
C LEU A 19 -16.23 6.39 -3.23
N VAL A 20 -17.25 5.53 -3.10
CA VAL A 20 -17.48 4.45 -4.07
C VAL A 20 -17.66 4.99 -5.49
N GLU A 21 -18.28 6.17 -5.61
CA GLU A 21 -18.49 6.86 -6.89
C GLU A 21 -17.20 7.33 -7.55
N ASN A 22 -16.13 7.53 -6.78
CA ASN A 22 -14.80 7.91 -7.30
C ASN A 22 -13.93 6.68 -7.57
N PHE A 23 -14.05 5.63 -6.74
CA PHE A 23 -13.18 4.46 -6.80
C PHE A 23 -13.58 3.45 -7.89
N ILE A 24 -14.89 3.28 -8.16
CA ILE A 24 -15.36 2.32 -9.17
C ILE A 24 -14.99 2.74 -10.61
N PRO A 25 -15.21 4.00 -11.04
CA PRO A 25 -14.84 4.42 -12.40
C PRO A 25 -13.35 4.27 -12.70
N GLU A 26 -12.52 4.56 -11.70
CA GLU A 26 -11.06 4.42 -11.75
C GLU A 26 -10.57 2.97 -11.58
N LYS A 27 -11.50 2.01 -11.42
CA LYS A 27 -11.21 0.57 -11.26
C LYS A 27 -10.25 0.28 -10.11
N ILE A 28 -10.38 1.04 -9.03
CA ILE A 28 -9.54 0.86 -7.84
C ILE A 28 -9.97 -0.43 -7.15
N THR A 29 -9.05 -1.39 -7.09
CA THR A 29 -9.24 -2.64 -6.34
C THR A 29 -8.42 -2.60 -5.05
N PRO A 30 -8.74 -3.44 -4.04
CA PRO A 30 -7.93 -3.53 -2.81
C PRO A 30 -6.43 -3.77 -3.09
N ASN A 31 -6.12 -4.53 -4.15
CA ASN A 31 -4.75 -4.81 -4.57
C ASN A 31 -4.00 -3.58 -5.08
N ILE A 32 -4.68 -2.70 -5.82
CA ILE A 32 -4.11 -1.45 -6.31
C ILE A 32 -4.00 -0.44 -5.17
N MET A 33 -4.80 -0.59 -4.11
CA MET A 33 -4.80 0.35 -2.99
C MET A 33 -3.45 0.44 -2.25
N GLY A 34 -2.64 -0.62 -2.30
CA GLY A 34 -1.30 -0.63 -1.72
C GLY A 34 -0.25 0.17 -2.51
N ILE A 35 -0.52 0.49 -3.78
CA ILE A 35 0.43 1.17 -4.68
C ILE A 35 0.05 2.63 -4.98
N LEU A 36 -1.16 3.06 -4.64
CA LEU A 36 -1.57 4.46 -4.82
C LEU A 36 -0.84 5.37 -3.83
N SER A 37 -0.32 6.49 -4.33
CA SER A 37 0.32 7.53 -3.51
C SER A 37 -0.70 8.25 -2.62
N SER A 38 -0.21 9.03 -1.66
CA SER A 38 -1.08 9.92 -0.87
C SER A 38 -1.78 10.96 -1.75
N HIS A 39 -1.14 11.41 -2.84
CA HIS A 39 -1.72 12.33 -3.80
C HIS A 39 -2.87 11.69 -4.59
N ASP A 40 -2.68 10.47 -5.09
CA ASP A 40 -3.73 9.73 -5.82
C ASP A 40 -4.96 9.52 -4.94
N LEU A 41 -4.74 9.20 -3.66
CA LEU A 41 -5.78 9.05 -2.66
C LEU A 41 -6.56 10.35 -2.40
N GLN A 42 -5.88 11.50 -2.42
CA GLN A 42 -6.54 12.80 -2.31
C GLN A 42 -7.38 13.10 -3.55
N CYS A 43 -6.85 12.78 -4.75
CA CYS A 43 -7.58 12.92 -6.00
C CYS A 43 -8.84 12.05 -6.03
N LEU A 44 -8.79 10.86 -5.40
CA LEU A 44 -9.95 9.99 -5.21
C LEU A 44 -10.91 10.46 -4.10
N GLY A 45 -10.58 11.53 -3.38
CA GLY A 45 -11.44 12.17 -2.39
C GLY A 45 -11.17 11.78 -0.93
N VAL A 46 -10.13 11.00 -0.63
CA VAL A 46 -9.72 10.69 0.75
C VAL A 46 -9.06 11.92 1.37
N ARG A 47 -9.62 12.41 2.47
CA ARG A 47 -9.34 13.79 2.93
C ARG A 47 -8.16 13.88 3.86
N CYS A 48 -7.87 12.82 4.61
CA CYS A 48 -6.80 12.88 5.60
C CYS A 48 -6.01 11.59 5.70
N ARG A 49 -4.79 11.72 6.25
CA ARG A 49 -3.85 10.62 6.42
C ARG A 49 -4.43 9.45 7.22
N ASN A 50 -5.22 9.73 8.26
CA ASN A 50 -5.82 8.67 9.08
C ASN A 50 -6.78 7.81 8.26
N GLU A 51 -7.59 8.43 7.39
CA GLU A 51 -8.49 7.69 6.50
C GLU A 51 -7.70 6.85 5.49
N MET A 52 -6.62 7.40 4.91
CA MET A 52 -5.74 6.67 4.00
C MET A 52 -5.13 5.44 4.65
N VAL A 53 -4.66 5.57 5.90
CA VAL A 53 -4.09 4.45 6.67
C VAL A 53 -5.15 3.40 6.98
N LEU A 54 -6.34 3.82 7.43
CA LEU A 54 -7.46 2.91 7.71
C LEU A 54 -7.88 2.15 6.45
N LEU A 55 -8.02 2.85 5.33
CA LEU A 55 -8.41 2.28 4.04
C LEU A 55 -7.39 1.24 3.58
N ARG A 56 -6.09 1.60 3.63
CA ARG A 56 -4.99 0.70 3.26
C ARG A 56 -4.96 -0.55 4.15
N ASN A 57 -5.09 -0.39 5.47
CA ASN A 57 -5.11 -1.52 6.40
C ASN A 57 -6.30 -2.47 6.15
N GLU A 58 -7.48 -1.93 5.88
CA GLU A 58 -8.65 -2.76 5.60
C GLU A 58 -8.51 -3.46 4.23
N CYS A 59 -7.89 -2.82 3.24
CA CYS A 59 -7.57 -3.46 1.95
C CYS A 59 -6.60 -4.63 2.07
N VAL A 60 -5.65 -4.59 3.02
CA VAL A 60 -4.76 -5.72 3.30
C VAL A 60 -5.55 -6.96 3.73
N ASN A 61 -6.65 -6.79 4.49
CA ASN A 61 -7.48 -7.91 4.95
C ASN A 61 -8.30 -8.57 3.83
N TYR A 62 -8.59 -7.84 2.74
CA TYR A 62 -9.40 -8.33 1.62
C TYR A 62 -8.58 -8.97 0.50
N GLY A 63 -7.28 -9.16 0.73
CA GLY A 63 -6.45 -9.98 -0.14
C GLY A 63 -5.46 -9.21 -0.98
N CYS A 64 -4.89 -8.10 -0.47
CA CYS A 64 -3.57 -7.68 -0.95
C CYS A 64 -2.68 -8.92 -0.92
N GLN A 65 -2.37 -9.46 -2.10
CA GLN A 65 -1.33 -10.47 -2.16
C GLN A 65 -0.06 -9.76 -1.67
N PRO A 66 0.57 -10.25 -0.59
CA PRO A 66 1.85 -9.69 -0.18
C PRO A 66 2.78 -9.72 -1.40
N PRO A 67 3.68 -8.74 -1.54
CA PRO A 67 4.60 -8.68 -2.67
C PRO A 67 5.23 -10.05 -2.89
N THR A 68 5.23 -10.53 -4.13
CA THR A 68 5.70 -11.88 -4.43
C THR A 68 7.12 -12.04 -3.91
N LYS A 69 7.30 -12.99 -2.99
CA LYS A 69 8.62 -13.27 -2.42
C LYS A 69 9.42 -14.02 -3.47
N ILE A 70 10.42 -13.35 -4.04
CA ILE A 70 11.35 -13.93 -5.00
C ILE A 70 12.43 -14.66 -4.20
N TYR A 71 12.42 -15.99 -4.27
CA TYR A 71 13.48 -16.84 -3.72
C TYR A 71 14.59 -16.97 -4.77
N HIS A 72 15.76 -16.40 -4.50
CA HIS A 72 16.99 -16.77 -5.20
C HIS A 72 17.75 -17.80 -4.35
N GLU A 73 18.43 -18.75 -4.99
CA GLU A 73 19.07 -19.93 -4.38
C GLU A 73 20.17 -19.62 -3.35
N ALA A 74 20.58 -18.35 -3.21
CA ALA A 74 21.38 -17.87 -2.08
C ALA A 74 21.17 -16.35 -1.91
N GLY A 75 20.52 -15.93 -0.82
CA GLY A 75 20.36 -14.50 -0.47
C GLY A 75 19.17 -14.21 0.45
N ALA A 76 19.15 -13.01 1.03
CA ALA A 76 17.99 -12.52 1.77
C ALA A 76 16.76 -12.45 0.83
N PRO A 77 15.53 -12.64 1.35
CA PRO A 77 14.33 -12.59 0.53
C PRO A 77 14.24 -11.26 -0.21
N LYS A 78 14.14 -11.31 -1.54
CA LYS A 78 13.78 -10.14 -2.34
C LYS A 78 12.28 -10.15 -2.52
N TYR A 79 11.66 -9.01 -2.28
CA TYR A 79 10.25 -8.80 -2.58
C TYR A 79 10.17 -8.09 -3.93
N ASP A 80 9.25 -8.51 -4.79
CA ASP A 80 8.92 -7.78 -6.01
C ASP A 80 8.11 -6.53 -5.65
N LEU A 81 8.80 -5.54 -5.12
CA LEU A 81 8.26 -4.27 -4.68
C LEU A 81 8.91 -3.16 -5.51
N PRO A 82 8.12 -2.36 -6.24
CA PRO A 82 8.65 -1.19 -6.92
C PRO A 82 9.36 -0.26 -5.92
N LYS A 83 10.61 0.13 -6.22
CA LYS A 83 11.44 0.94 -5.31
C LYS A 83 10.79 2.27 -4.93
N ASN A 84 10.07 2.87 -5.87
CA ASN A 84 9.34 4.12 -5.68
C ASN A 84 8.27 4.02 -4.58
N VAL A 85 7.64 2.85 -4.39
CA VAL A 85 6.62 2.68 -3.34
C VAL A 85 7.25 2.85 -1.94
N THR A 86 8.43 2.28 -1.70
CA THR A 86 9.10 2.44 -0.39
C THR A 86 9.61 3.86 -0.19
N GLU A 87 10.14 4.47 -1.24
CA GLU A 87 10.65 5.84 -1.23
C GLU A 87 9.53 6.86 -0.97
N GLU A 88 8.43 6.80 -1.70
CA GLU A 88 7.26 7.68 -1.54
C GLU A 88 6.66 7.58 -0.14
N LEU A 89 6.52 6.36 0.41
CA LEU A 89 6.03 6.17 1.78
C LEU A 89 6.99 6.76 2.83
N LEU A 90 8.30 6.66 2.61
CA LEU A 90 9.30 7.28 3.49
C LEU A 90 9.24 8.82 3.40
N LEU A 91 9.06 9.38 2.20
CA LEU A 91 8.90 10.82 1.97
C LEU A 91 7.60 11.36 2.57
N ASP A 92 6.51 10.58 2.52
CA ASP A 92 5.24 10.87 3.18
C ASP A 92 5.32 10.76 4.73
N GLY A 93 6.50 10.44 5.26
CA GLY A 93 6.79 10.40 6.69
C GLY A 93 6.22 9.17 7.39
N PHE A 94 6.03 8.05 6.69
CA PHE A 94 5.73 6.77 7.33
C PHE A 94 7.00 6.20 7.97
N SER A 95 6.85 5.65 9.17
CA SER A 95 7.92 4.91 9.83
C SER A 95 8.14 3.57 9.13
N ILE A 96 9.37 3.05 9.24
CA ILE A 96 9.75 1.71 8.75
C ILE A 96 8.78 0.62 9.28
N LYS A 97 8.30 0.78 10.51
CA LYS A 97 7.35 -0.15 11.13
C LYS A 97 6.01 -0.11 10.41
N GLU A 98 5.46 1.08 10.16
CA GLU A 98 4.19 1.24 9.44
C GLU A 98 4.30 0.71 8.02
N ILE A 99 5.40 0.99 7.31
CA ILE A 99 5.64 0.48 5.96
C ILE A 99 5.76 -1.06 5.96
N SER A 100 6.45 -1.64 6.94
CA SER A 100 6.59 -3.09 7.05
C SER A 100 5.24 -3.80 7.25
N LEU A 101 4.35 -3.19 8.04
CA LEU A 101 2.99 -3.68 8.25
C LEU A 101 2.14 -3.50 6.99
N LEU A 102 2.21 -2.30 6.39
CA LEU A 102 1.45 -1.95 5.19
C LEU A 102 1.74 -2.88 4.02
N LEU A 103 3.01 -3.17 3.78
CA LEU A 103 3.46 -4.01 2.68
C LEU A 103 3.53 -5.50 3.06
N SER A 104 3.20 -5.85 4.31
CA SER A 104 3.33 -7.21 4.85
C SER A 104 4.70 -7.84 4.59
N VAL A 105 5.76 -7.05 4.77
CA VAL A 105 7.16 -7.46 4.60
C VAL A 105 7.93 -7.30 5.91
N SER A 106 9.08 -7.96 6.03
CA SER A 106 9.87 -7.84 7.25
C SER A 106 10.41 -6.42 7.47
N TYR A 107 10.48 -6.00 8.74
CA TYR A 107 11.10 -4.73 9.13
C TYR A 107 12.55 -4.58 8.62
N GLY A 108 13.29 -5.70 8.57
CA GLY A 108 14.65 -5.76 8.04
C GLY A 108 14.73 -5.43 6.55
N PHE A 109 13.75 -5.87 5.76
CA PHE A 109 13.68 -5.58 4.33
C PHE A 109 13.49 -4.08 4.07
N ILE A 110 12.55 -3.42 4.76
CA ILE A 110 12.34 -1.97 4.60
C ILE A 110 13.56 -1.16 5.07
N ARG A 111 14.27 -1.60 6.11
CA ARG A 111 15.55 -0.98 6.51
C ARG A 111 16.61 -1.09 5.41
N PHE A 112 16.70 -2.25 4.77
CA PHE A 112 17.64 -2.50 3.68
C PHE A 112 17.33 -1.63 2.46
N GLU A 113 16.06 -1.58 2.04
CA GLU A 113 15.61 -0.72 0.93
C GLU A 113 15.86 0.77 1.23
N LYS A 114 15.53 1.24 2.45
CA LYS A 114 15.87 2.61 2.87
C LYS A 114 17.36 2.90 2.75
N ALA A 115 18.23 2.00 3.22
CA ALA A 115 19.67 2.20 3.11
C ALA A 115 20.12 2.26 1.64
N HIS A 116 19.52 1.47 0.75
CA HIS A 116 19.82 1.51 -0.68
C HIS A 116 19.31 2.77 -1.40
N ILE A 117 18.18 3.35 -0.97
CA ILE A 117 17.63 4.60 -1.49
C ILE A 117 18.52 5.79 -1.07
N PHE A 118 18.84 5.89 0.22
CA PHE A 118 19.50 7.09 0.77
C PHE A 118 21.03 7.04 0.81
N ASN A 119 21.69 5.91 0.50
CA ASN A 119 23.16 5.82 0.43
C ASN A 119 23.72 5.81 -1.01
N ASN A 120 22.87 6.02 -2.04
CA ASN A 120 23.30 6.17 -3.45
C ASN A 120 23.35 7.65 -3.89
N THR A 121 23.55 8.57 -2.95
CA THR A 121 23.86 10.00 -3.21
C THR A 121 25.32 10.27 -2.86
#